data_AF-A0A7J4TN24-F1
#
_entry.id   AF-A0A7J4TN24-F1
#
_cell.length_a   1.000
_cell.length_b   1.000
_cell.length_c   1.000
_cell.angle_alpha   90.00
_cell.angle_beta   90.00
_cell.angle_gamma   90.00
#
_symmetry.space_group_name_H-M   'P 1'
#
loop_
_entity.id
_entity.type
_entity.pdbx_description
1 polymer ?
#
loop_
_entity_poly.entity_id
_entity_poly.type
_entity_poly.pdbx_seq_one_letter_code
_entity_poly.pdbx_strand_id
1 'polypeptide(L)'
;MIKKRILIQETNILLTSDVEPPYLLSFITKCREELKSYIRMNSGFQTSLEPLKIVETPLIVKMMGDAASIAGVGPMAAVAGTISQLTLNFLLNHDAQHAIVDNGGDIALKINKEVIMGLYAGSSSLS
;
A
#
# COMPACT_ATOMS: atom_id res chain seq x y z
N MET A 1 5.12 -12.58 17.33
CA MET A 1 4.52 -11.41 16.65
C MET A 1 5.55 -10.29 16.63
N ILE A 2 6.10 -10.01 15.47
CA ILE A 2 6.95 -8.87 15.19
C ILE A 2 6.07 -7.62 15.13
N LYS A 3 6.55 -6.53 15.73
CA LYS A 3 5.99 -5.19 15.58
C LYS A 3 7.12 -4.24 15.21
N LYS A 4 7.01 -3.54 14.08
CA LYS A 4 8.09 -2.72 13.55
C LYS A 4 7.55 -1.50 12.83
N ARG A 5 8.19 -0.35 13.03
CA ARG A 5 7.99 0.83 12.19
C ARG A 5 9.02 0.81 11.06
N ILE A 6 8.56 0.85 9.82
CA ILE A 6 9.37 0.89 8.61
C ILE A 6 9.20 2.27 7.99
N LEU A 7 10.28 3.06 7.99
CA LEU A 7 10.30 4.39 7.38
C LEU A 7 11.24 4.40 6.18
N ILE A 8 10.68 4.60 4.98
CA ILE A 8 11.42 4.69 3.72
C ILE A 8 10.91 5.94 2.99
N GLN A 9 11.62 7.06 3.17
CA GLN A 9 11.21 8.38 2.68
C GLN A 9 9.78 8.70 3.17
N GLU A 10 8.82 8.93 2.28
CA GLU A 10 7.42 9.25 2.64
C GLU A 10 6.61 8.01 3.06
N THR A 11 7.05 6.79 2.74
CA THR A 11 6.37 5.56 3.17
C THR A 11 6.70 5.29 4.63
N ASN A 12 5.66 5.26 5.48
CA ASN A 12 5.77 5.06 6.91
C ASN A 12 4.81 3.95 7.35
N ILE A 13 5.30 2.72 7.38
CA ILE A 13 4.52 1.53 7.68
C ILE A 13 4.66 1.14 9.15
N LEU A 14 3.55 0.94 9.84
CA LEU A 14 3.48 0.19 11.09
C LEU A 14 3.13 -1.27 10.76
N LEU A 15 4.13 -2.15 10.86
CA LEU A 15 4.00 -3.56 10.59
C LEU A 15 3.72 -4.33 11.87
N THR A 16 2.71 -5.19 11.84
CA THR A 16 2.57 -6.32 12.77
C THR A 16 2.55 -7.60 11.96
N SER A 17 3.44 -8.57 12.22
CA SER A 17 3.53 -9.80 11.43
C SER A 17 4.00 -10.99 12.27
N ASP A 18 3.66 -12.21 11.89
CA ASP A 18 4.26 -13.44 12.43
C ASP A 18 5.58 -13.83 11.75
N VAL A 19 5.86 -13.26 10.58
CA VAL A 19 7.13 -13.42 9.83
C VAL A 19 7.79 -12.07 9.51
N GLU A 20 9.11 -12.05 9.39
CA GLU A 20 9.89 -10.89 8.90
C GLU A 20 10.92 -11.38 7.86
N PRO A 21 10.53 -11.52 6.58
CA PRO A 21 11.46 -11.96 5.56
C PRO A 21 12.59 -10.93 5.37
N PRO A 22 13.84 -11.36 5.15
CA PRO A 22 15.00 -10.45 5.08
C PRO A 22 14.88 -9.43 3.93
N TYR A 23 14.14 -9.76 2.86
CA TYR A 23 13.98 -8.92 1.67
C TYR A 23 12.80 -7.95 1.74
N LEU A 24 12.11 -7.85 2.88
CA LEU A 24 10.93 -6.99 3.03
C LEU A 24 11.23 -5.52 2.72
N LEU A 25 12.30 -4.96 3.29
CA LEU A 25 12.68 -3.55 3.07
C LEU A 25 13.07 -3.30 1.61
N SER A 26 13.80 -4.24 1.00
CA SER A 26 14.17 -4.15 -0.41
C SER A 26 12.96 -4.24 -1.34
N PHE A 27 11.96 -5.05 -0.99
CA PHE A 27 10.72 -5.16 -1.76
C PHE A 27 9.91 -3.86 -1.73
N ILE A 28 9.72 -3.26 -0.56
CA ILE A 28 9.01 -1.97 -0.42
C ILE A 28 9.76 -0.87 -1.18
N THR A 29 11.10 -0.86 -1.07
CA THR A 29 11.95 0.08 -1.81
C THR A 29 11.80 -0.11 -3.32
N LYS A 30 11.80 -1.35 -3.80
CA LYS A 30 11.61 -1.67 -5.23
C LYS A 30 10.26 -1.16 -5.75
N CYS A 31 9.17 -1.37 -5.00
CA CYS A 31 7.86 -0.84 -5.38
C CYS A 31 7.88 0.69 -5.56
N ARG A 32 8.55 1.40 -4.65
CA ARG A 32 8.72 2.86 -4.74
C ARG A 32 9.54 3.28 -5.95
N GLU A 33 10.65 2.60 -6.22
CA GLU A 33 11.51 2.93 -7.37
C GLU A 33 10.85 2.62 -8.72
N GLU A 34 10.06 1.54 -8.81
CA GLU A 34 9.24 1.24 -9.98
C GLU A 34 8.20 2.34 -10.24
N LEU A 35 7.49 2.78 -9.20
CA LEU A 35 6.53 3.89 -9.30
C LEU A 35 7.20 5.20 -9.72
N LYS A 36 8.31 5.58 -9.08
CA LYS A 36 9.06 6.80 -9.44
C LYS A 36 9.55 6.77 -10.88
N SER A 37 10.09 5.63 -11.32
CA SER A 37 10.57 5.46 -12.69
C SER A 37 9.44 5.63 -13.69
N TYR A 38 8.27 5.06 -13.39
CA TYR A 38 7.09 5.23 -14.22
C TYR A 38 6.61 6.69 -14.29
N ILE A 39 6.54 7.38 -13.13
CA ILE A 39 6.15 8.80 -13.05
C ILE A 39 7.10 9.69 -13.87
N ARG A 40 8.42 9.43 -13.84
CA ARG A 40 9.40 10.19 -14.63
C ARG A 40 9.13 10.10 -16.13
N MET A 41 8.68 8.94 -16.62
CA MET A 41 8.35 8.73 -18.03
C MET A 41 6.93 9.19 -18.38
N ASN A 42 6.04 9.27 -17.39
CA ASN A 42 4.62 9.56 -17.55
C ASN A 42 4.19 10.62 -16.52
N SER A 43 4.64 11.86 -16.70
CA SER A 43 4.46 12.93 -15.71
C SER A 43 3.00 13.18 -15.32
N GLY A 44 2.05 12.97 -16.24
CA GLY A 44 0.61 13.06 -15.98
C GLY A 44 0.10 12.04 -14.94
N PHE A 45 0.82 10.95 -14.70
CA PHE A 45 0.42 9.94 -13.71
C PHE A 45 0.38 10.50 -12.29
N GLN A 46 1.33 11.37 -11.94
CA GLN A 46 1.44 11.92 -10.60
C GLN A 46 0.37 12.98 -10.30
N THR A 47 -0.03 13.75 -11.32
CA THR A 47 -0.85 14.95 -11.15
C THR A 47 -2.29 14.79 -11.60
N SER A 48 -2.62 13.71 -12.31
CA SER A 48 -4.00 13.47 -12.75
C SER A 48 -4.93 13.32 -11.53
N LEU A 49 -6.09 13.96 -11.63
CA LEU A 49 -7.22 13.79 -10.71
C LEU A 49 -8.30 12.88 -11.30
N GLU A 50 -8.11 12.43 -12.55
CA GLU A 50 -9.02 11.55 -13.28
C GLU A 50 -8.32 10.23 -13.65
N PRO A 51 -9.10 9.16 -13.93
CA PRO A 51 -8.54 7.89 -14.38
C PRO A 51 -7.66 8.05 -15.63
N LEU A 52 -6.56 7.31 -15.66
CA LEU A 52 -5.65 7.27 -16.81
C LEU A 52 -5.69 5.91 -17.46
N LYS A 53 -5.65 5.88 -18.80
CA LYS A 53 -5.43 4.63 -19.54
C LYS A 53 -3.99 4.20 -19.37
N ILE A 54 -3.78 3.07 -18.69
CA ILE A 54 -2.45 2.54 -18.35
C ILE A 54 -2.18 1.29 -19.20
N VAL A 55 -1.04 1.24 -19.87
CA VAL A 55 -0.65 0.14 -20.77
C VAL A 55 0.78 -0.29 -20.42
N GLU A 56 1.00 -1.61 -20.28
CA GLU A 56 2.29 -2.25 -20.00
C GLU A 56 3.13 -1.60 -18.89
N THR A 57 2.86 -1.94 -17.63
CA THR A 57 3.44 -1.24 -16.48
C THR A 57 3.88 -2.18 -15.34
N PRO A 58 4.74 -1.70 -14.42
CA PRO A 58 5.02 -2.41 -13.18
C PRO A 58 3.73 -2.67 -12.38
N LEU A 59 3.73 -3.74 -11.57
CA LEU A 59 2.54 -4.18 -10.85
C LEU A 59 1.91 -3.07 -9.98
N ILE A 60 2.72 -2.26 -9.29
CA ILE A 60 2.23 -1.13 -8.47
C ILE A 60 1.43 -0.11 -9.31
N VAL A 61 1.92 0.21 -10.51
CA VAL A 61 1.28 1.18 -11.41
C VAL A 61 -0.02 0.63 -11.95
N LYS A 62 -0.03 -0.64 -12.35
CA LYS A 62 -1.23 -1.33 -12.81
C LYS A 62 -2.31 -1.35 -11.72
N MET A 63 -1.96 -1.77 -10.50
CA MET A 63 -2.91 -1.83 -9.38
C MET A 63 -3.48 -0.45 -9.02
N MET A 64 -2.63 0.58 -8.97
CA MET A 64 -3.08 1.96 -8.74
C MET A 64 -4.03 2.43 -9.85
N GLY A 65 -3.72 2.10 -11.10
CA GLY A 65 -4.54 2.39 -12.26
C GLY A 65 -5.92 1.75 -12.22
N ASP A 66 -5.96 0.45 -11.95
CA ASP A 66 -7.19 -0.33 -11.87
C ASP A 66 -8.09 0.21 -10.74
N ALA A 67 -7.52 0.46 -9.56
CA ALA A 67 -8.26 1.03 -8.43
C ALA A 67 -8.80 2.44 -8.72
N ALA A 68 -7.98 3.29 -9.34
CA ALA A 68 -8.35 4.64 -9.73
C ALA A 68 -9.45 4.66 -10.80
N SER A 69 -9.41 3.72 -11.76
CA SER A 69 -10.45 3.55 -12.76
C SER A 69 -11.79 3.14 -12.14
N ILE A 70 -11.77 2.28 -11.12
CA ILE A 70 -12.99 1.86 -10.40
C ILE A 70 -13.59 3.02 -9.62
N ALA A 71 -12.75 3.80 -8.93
CA ALA A 71 -13.18 4.89 -8.06
C ALA A 71 -13.43 6.22 -8.78
N GLY A 72 -13.07 6.35 -10.08
CA GLY A 72 -13.24 7.58 -10.84
C GLY A 72 -12.30 8.71 -10.42
N VAL A 73 -11.08 8.38 -9.99
CA VAL A 73 -10.08 9.34 -9.47
C VAL A 73 -8.73 9.15 -10.17
N GLY A 74 -7.76 10.00 -9.84
CA GLY A 74 -6.37 9.87 -10.28
C GLY A 74 -5.61 8.70 -9.63
N PRO A 75 -4.63 8.07 -10.31
CA PRO A 75 -3.88 6.92 -9.78
C PRO A 75 -3.18 7.16 -8.43
N MET A 76 -2.68 8.36 -8.19
CA MET A 76 -1.97 8.68 -6.94
C MET A 76 -2.88 8.62 -5.70
N ALA A 77 -4.21 8.69 -5.85
CA ALA A 77 -5.15 8.51 -4.76
C ALA A 77 -5.10 7.10 -4.15
N ALA A 78 -4.58 6.10 -4.88
CA ALA A 78 -4.48 4.71 -4.44
C ALA A 78 -3.10 4.30 -3.92
N VAL A 79 -2.13 5.23 -3.81
CA VAL A 79 -0.72 4.88 -3.61
C VAL A 79 -0.44 4.18 -2.28
N ALA A 80 -0.97 4.71 -1.16
CA ALA A 80 -0.64 4.18 0.17
C ALA A 80 -1.27 2.80 0.39
N GLY A 81 -2.54 2.63 0.05
CA GLY A 81 -3.22 1.34 0.05
C GLY A 81 -2.59 0.31 -0.88
N THR A 82 -2.13 0.70 -2.07
CA THR A 82 -1.44 -0.23 -2.99
C THR A 82 -0.13 -0.72 -2.39
N ILE A 83 0.67 0.16 -1.78
CA ILE A 83 1.91 -0.23 -1.09
C ILE A 83 1.60 -1.16 0.09
N SER A 84 0.57 -0.87 0.89
CA SER A 84 0.13 -1.74 1.99
C SER A 84 -0.25 -3.13 1.48
N GLN A 85 -1.04 -3.21 0.42
CA GLN A 85 -1.50 -4.47 -0.15
C GLN A 85 -0.36 -5.29 -0.78
N LEU A 86 0.55 -4.64 -1.54
CA LEU A 86 1.72 -5.31 -2.10
C LEU A 86 2.63 -5.86 -1.00
N THR A 87 2.84 -5.09 0.06
CA THR A 87 3.63 -5.52 1.21
C THR A 87 2.98 -6.70 1.93
N LEU A 88 1.66 -6.67 2.12
CA LEU A 88 0.92 -7.81 2.67
C LEU A 88 1.08 -9.05 1.79
N ASN A 89 0.84 -8.93 0.47
CA ASN A 89 1.00 -10.05 -0.46
C ASN A 89 2.41 -10.63 -0.45
N PHE A 90 3.43 -9.77 -0.34
CA PHE A 90 4.81 -10.21 -0.17
C PHE A 90 5.00 -11.04 1.11
N LEU A 91 4.44 -10.61 2.25
CA LEU A 91 4.48 -11.37 3.50
C LEU A 91 3.74 -12.71 3.37
N LEU A 92 2.57 -12.73 2.74
CA LEU A 92 1.80 -13.96 2.51
C LEU A 92 2.56 -14.96 1.62
N ASN A 93 3.30 -14.48 0.62
CA ASN A 93 4.18 -15.31 -0.20
C ASN A 93 5.41 -15.84 0.56
N HIS A 94 5.63 -15.38 1.80
CA HIS A 94 6.64 -15.88 2.74
C HIS A 94 5.95 -16.48 3.99
N ASP A 95 4.81 -17.14 3.77
CA ASP A 95 4.09 -17.96 4.73
C ASP A 95 3.47 -17.23 5.93
N ALA A 96 3.36 -15.89 5.88
CA ALA A 96 2.65 -15.14 6.92
C ALA A 96 1.21 -15.63 7.08
N GLN A 97 0.82 -16.01 8.30
CA GLN A 97 -0.57 -16.36 8.63
C GLN A 97 -1.29 -15.21 9.34
N HIS A 98 -0.51 -14.26 9.87
CA HIS A 98 -1.00 -13.06 10.53
C HIS A 98 -0.12 -11.86 10.21
N ALA A 99 -0.63 -10.94 9.40
CA ALA A 99 0.06 -9.70 9.05
C ALA A 99 -0.91 -8.52 8.95
N ILE A 100 -0.50 -7.37 9.47
CA ILE A 100 -1.18 -6.08 9.38
C ILE A 100 -0.14 -5.08 8.91
N VAL A 101 -0.41 -4.45 7.77
CA VAL A 101 0.42 -3.42 7.15
C VAL A 101 -0.39 -2.13 7.15
N ASP A 102 -0.09 -1.25 8.09
CA ASP A 102 -0.69 0.08 8.22
C ASP A 102 0.27 1.11 7.63
N ASN A 103 -0.13 1.79 6.56
CA ASN A 103 0.64 2.86 5.91
C ASN A 103 -0.10 4.20 6.04
N GLY A 104 -0.33 4.62 7.28
CA GLY A 104 -0.98 5.89 7.59
C GLY A 104 -2.49 5.72 7.71
N GLY A 105 -3.24 6.11 6.67
CA GLY A 105 -4.69 5.93 6.63
C GLY A 105 -5.15 4.60 6.04
N ASP A 106 -4.25 3.90 5.33
CA ASP A 106 -4.57 2.70 4.56
C ASP A 106 -3.96 1.44 5.16
N ILE A 107 -4.82 0.46 5.46
CA ILE A 107 -4.43 -0.76 6.16
C ILE A 107 -4.79 -1.99 5.34
N ALA A 108 -3.79 -2.84 5.07
CA ALA A 108 -3.98 -4.16 4.48
C ALA A 108 -3.69 -5.23 5.54
N LEU A 109 -4.59 -6.21 5.70
CA LEU A 109 -4.43 -7.26 6.70
C LEU A 109 -4.85 -8.65 6.26
N LYS A 110 -4.14 -9.65 6.80
CA LYS A 110 -4.55 -11.05 6.91
C LYS A 110 -4.44 -11.43 8.37
N ILE A 111 -5.54 -11.86 8.97
CA ILE A 111 -5.59 -12.20 10.40
C ILE A 111 -6.06 -13.64 10.60
N ASN A 112 -5.52 -14.27 11.64
CA ASN A 112 -5.91 -15.60 12.14
C ASN A 112 -6.36 -15.57 13.61
N LYS A 113 -6.52 -14.37 14.16
CA LYS A 113 -7.05 -14.05 15.50
C LYS A 113 -7.74 -12.70 15.43
N GLU A 114 -8.63 -12.45 16.35
CA GLU A 114 -9.38 -11.19 16.42
C GLU A 114 -8.45 -9.98 16.58
N VAL A 115 -8.78 -8.90 15.88
CA VAL A 115 -8.08 -7.60 15.95
C VAL A 115 -9.10 -6.48 15.95
N ILE A 116 -8.76 -5.36 16.60
CA ILE A 116 -9.59 -4.17 16.63
C ILE A 116 -8.99 -3.14 15.67
N MET A 117 -9.78 -2.71 14.68
CA MET A 117 -9.45 -1.62 13.78
C MET A 117 -10.08 -0.33 14.33
N GLY A 118 -9.25 0.51 14.96
CA GLY A 118 -9.72 1.77 15.51
C GLY A 118 -10.02 2.79 14.40
N LEU A 119 -11.22 3.36 14.43
CA LEU A 119 -11.58 4.52 13.61
C LEU A 119 -11.89 5.69 14.55
N TYR A 120 -11.15 6.78 14.41
CA TYR A 120 -11.44 8.00 15.17
C TYR A 120 -12.40 8.89 14.38
N ALA A 121 -13.63 9.01 14.87
CA ALA A 121 -14.70 9.77 14.23
C ALA A 121 -14.81 11.23 14.74
N GLY A 122 -13.96 11.64 15.68
CA GLY A 122 -14.01 12.99 16.27
C GLY A 122 -15.35 13.27 16.95
N SER A 123 -15.97 14.40 16.60
CA SER A 123 -17.29 14.82 17.06
C SER A 123 -18.43 14.47 16.09
N SER A 124 -18.24 13.46 15.24
CA SER A 124 -19.26 13.02 14.30
C SER A 124 -20.52 12.56 15.04
N SER A 125 -21.70 12.85 14.48
CA SER A 125 -22.97 12.32 15.01
C SER A 125 -23.18 10.83 14.70
N LEU A 126 -22.29 10.23 13.91
CA LEU A 126 -22.29 8.82 13.54
C LEU A 126 -21.44 7.94 14.48
N SER A 127 -20.88 8.53 15.55
CA SER A 127 -20.05 7.85 16.56
C SER A 127 -20.65 7.89 17.95
#